data_AF-A0A1A7KD41-F1
#
_entry.id   AF-A0A1A7KD41-F1
#
_cell.length_a   1.000
_cell.length_b   1.000
_cell.length_c   1.000
_cell.angle_alpha   90.00
_cell.angle_beta   90.00
_cell.angle_gamma   90.00
#
_symmetry.space_group_name_H-M   'P 1'
#
loop_
_entity.id
_entity.type
_entity.pdbx_description
1 polymer ?
#
loop_
_entity_poly.entity_id
_entity_poly.type
_entity_poly.pdbx_seq_one_letter_code
_entity_poly.pdbx_strand_id
1 'polypeptide(L)'
;MPSGNSYTLIPMTSFVIEYYSNEGYADLQTLKTMINYAQFLKKQLAIEMFVPVDRDGNVLKMPHHLKSKSLYDDGDVKSDDVHDDIKSSDEEKIYNKAQEKCFFKGFEVAYNGYSVIRILASYDHSIELSFNKIDSTFQSLTDIESLAGAGFEIYLSRTALKAIGIKSRS
;
A
#
# COMPACT_ATOMS: atom_id res chain seq x y z
N MET A 1 22.17 -0.04 -4.73
CA MET A 1 20.70 -0.04 -4.55
C MET A 1 20.17 -1.42 -4.87
N PRO A 2 19.36 -2.04 -4.00
CA PRO A 2 18.83 -3.38 -4.24
C PRO A 2 17.97 -3.41 -5.51
N SER A 3 18.30 -4.33 -6.40
CA SER A 3 17.61 -4.63 -7.66
C SER A 3 16.28 -5.33 -7.45
N GLY A 4 15.25 -4.96 -8.22
CA GLY A 4 14.03 -5.73 -8.46
C GLY A 4 12.96 -5.72 -7.35
N ASN A 5 13.33 -6.04 -6.11
CA ASN A 5 12.39 -6.39 -5.03
C ASN A 5 12.01 -5.22 -4.11
N SER A 6 12.56 -4.01 -4.30
CA SER A 6 12.28 -2.87 -3.40
C SER A 6 10.82 -2.38 -3.44
N TYR A 7 10.02 -2.91 -4.36
CA TYR A 7 8.59 -2.60 -4.52
C TYR A 7 7.67 -3.73 -4.04
N THR A 8 8.21 -4.85 -3.57
CA THR A 8 7.44 -5.98 -3.03
C THR A 8 7.61 -6.09 -1.52
N LEU A 9 6.57 -6.56 -0.85
CA LEU A 9 6.57 -6.85 0.57
C LEU A 9 7.37 -8.15 0.81
N ILE A 10 8.40 -8.07 1.64
CA ILE A 10 9.25 -9.22 1.99
C ILE A 10 9.48 -9.30 3.51
N PRO A 11 9.73 -10.49 4.08
CA PRO A 11 10.03 -10.64 5.50
C PRO A 11 11.25 -9.82 5.94
N MET A 12 11.33 -9.45 7.21
CA MET A 12 12.42 -8.63 7.75
C MET A 12 13.81 -9.25 7.47
N THR A 13 13.93 -10.57 7.57
CA THR A 13 15.19 -11.29 7.34
C THR A 13 15.66 -11.13 5.90
N SER A 14 14.77 -11.33 4.93
CA SER A 14 15.02 -11.14 3.51
C SER A 14 15.41 -9.69 3.23
N PHE A 15 14.67 -8.74 3.79
CA PHE A 15 14.95 -7.31 3.64
C PHE A 15 16.37 -6.95 4.11
N VAL A 16 16.76 -7.40 5.32
CA VAL A 16 18.10 -7.15 5.86
C VAL A 16 19.18 -7.75 4.97
N ILE A 17 19.04 -9.02 4.56
CA ILE A 17 20.04 -9.70 3.72
C ILE A 17 20.23 -8.97 2.39
N GLU A 18 19.13 -8.62 1.70
CA GLU A 18 19.18 -7.93 0.42
C GLU A 18 19.79 -6.52 0.57
N TYR A 19 19.41 -5.78 1.60
CA TYR A 19 19.89 -4.41 1.78
C TYR A 19 21.37 -4.36 2.18
N TYR A 20 21.85 -5.26 3.04
CA TYR A 20 23.26 -5.34 3.43
C TYR A 20 24.16 -5.83 2.29
N SER A 21 23.69 -6.78 1.49
CA SER A 21 24.48 -7.34 0.38
C SER A 21 24.84 -6.30 -0.69
N ASN A 22 24.10 -5.18 -0.73
CA ASN A 22 24.25 -4.13 -1.75
C ASN A 22 25.04 -2.90 -1.29
N GLU A 23 25.28 -2.70 0.01
CA GLU A 23 25.86 -1.44 0.55
C GLU A 23 27.28 -1.62 1.12
N GLY A 24 27.75 -2.84 1.41
CA GLY A 24 29.12 -3.13 1.89
C GLY A 24 29.44 -2.61 3.31
N TYR A 25 28.75 -1.58 3.78
CA TYR A 25 28.70 -1.09 5.16
C TYR A 25 27.37 -0.37 5.39
N ALA A 26 26.69 -0.63 6.51
CA ALA A 26 25.44 0.08 6.82
C ALA A 26 25.75 1.48 7.35
N ASP A 27 25.50 2.50 6.52
CA ASP A 27 25.48 3.88 6.97
C ASP A 27 24.24 4.17 7.85
N LEU A 28 24.21 5.36 8.46
CA LEU A 28 23.09 5.76 9.34
C LEU A 28 21.74 5.75 8.61
N GLN A 29 21.74 6.06 7.31
CA GLN A 29 20.53 6.07 6.50
C GLN A 29 19.99 4.66 6.28
N THR A 30 20.87 3.69 6.04
CA THR A 30 20.54 2.27 5.90
C THR A 30 19.95 1.72 7.19
N LEU A 31 20.57 2.00 8.33
CA LEU A 31 20.04 1.61 9.64
C LEU A 31 18.64 2.22 9.90
N LYS A 32 18.45 3.48 9.54
CA LYS A 32 17.15 4.15 9.68
C LYS A 32 16.08 3.50 8.80
N THR A 33 16.40 3.17 7.56
CA THR A 33 15.48 2.45 6.65
C THR A 33 15.11 1.07 7.22
N MET A 34 16.07 0.32 7.76
CA MET A 34 15.80 -0.98 8.40
C MET A 34 14.89 -0.85 9.63
N ILE A 35 15.11 0.16 10.48
CA ILE A 35 14.24 0.42 11.63
C ILE A 35 12.82 0.77 11.17
N ASN A 36 12.70 1.65 10.16
CA ASN A 36 11.39 2.03 9.62
C ASN A 36 10.67 0.82 9.01
N TYR A 37 11.38 -0.04 8.29
CA TYR A 37 10.81 -1.26 7.72
C TYR A 37 10.35 -2.23 8.83
N ALA A 38 11.17 -2.46 9.86
CA ALA A 38 10.75 -3.27 11.01
C ALA A 38 9.52 -2.70 11.73
N GLN A 39 9.43 -1.38 11.87
CA GLN A 39 8.25 -0.73 12.45
C GLN A 39 7.03 -0.82 11.54
N PHE A 40 7.23 -0.76 10.22
CA PHE A 40 6.19 -0.96 9.22
C PHE A 40 5.63 -2.39 9.32
N LEU A 41 6.48 -3.41 9.32
CA LEU A 41 6.11 -4.82 9.43
C LEU A 41 5.31 -5.15 10.71
N LYS A 42 5.57 -4.44 11.81
CA LYS A 42 4.85 -4.58 13.09
C LYS A 42 3.42 -4.00 13.09
N LYS A 43 3.03 -3.26 12.05
CA LYS A 43 1.68 -2.68 12.00
C LYS A 43 0.65 -3.79 11.87
N GLN A 44 -0.43 -3.71 12.65
CA GLN A 44 -1.56 -4.64 12.51
C GLN A 44 -2.21 -4.46 11.14
N LEU A 45 -2.60 -5.56 10.51
CA LEU A 45 -3.30 -5.52 9.23
C LEU A 45 -4.66 -4.86 9.41
N ALA A 46 -4.94 -3.89 8.54
CA ALA A 46 -6.21 -3.20 8.49
C ALA A 46 -6.62 -2.99 7.03
N ILE A 47 -7.93 -3.01 6.76
CA ILE A 47 -8.48 -2.85 5.41
C ILE A 47 -8.03 -1.55 4.72
N GLU A 48 -7.84 -0.48 5.49
CA GLU A 48 -7.39 0.84 4.99
C GLU A 48 -6.00 0.80 4.34
N MET A 49 -5.19 -0.24 4.63
CA MET A 49 -3.88 -0.44 4.01
C MET A 49 -3.99 -0.96 2.57
N PHE A 50 -5.14 -1.47 2.15
CA PHE A 50 -5.33 -2.10 0.85
C PHE A 50 -6.27 -1.33 -0.06
N VAL A 51 -7.35 -0.77 0.51
CA VAL A 51 -8.37 -0.03 -0.24
C VAL A 51 -8.78 1.24 0.51
N PRO A 52 -9.20 2.31 -0.20
CA PRO A 52 -9.65 3.54 0.43
C PRO A 52 -10.94 3.32 1.23
N VAL A 53 -10.94 3.73 2.51
CA VAL A 53 -12.10 3.66 3.39
C VAL A 53 -12.42 5.01 4.01
N ASP A 54 -13.68 5.22 4.41
CA ASP A 54 -14.11 6.37 5.18
C ASP A 54 -13.76 6.24 6.68
N ARG A 55 -14.24 7.19 7.49
CA ARG A 55 -14.01 7.20 8.95
C ARG A 55 -14.72 6.07 9.68
N ASP A 56 -15.77 5.53 9.09
CA ASP A 56 -16.60 4.47 9.64
C ASP A 56 -16.14 3.08 9.13
N GLY A 57 -15.05 3.04 8.34
CA GLY A 57 -14.49 1.81 7.79
C GLY A 57 -15.21 1.30 6.53
N ASN A 58 -16.10 2.10 5.92
CA ASN A 58 -16.75 1.72 4.67
C ASN A 58 -15.83 1.99 3.49
N VAL A 59 -15.79 1.05 2.54
CA VAL A 59 -14.99 1.21 1.33
C VAL A 59 -15.54 2.32 0.45
N LEU A 60 -14.68 3.28 0.11
CA LEU A 60 -14.96 4.34 -0.82
C LEU A 60 -14.79 3.84 -2.25
N LYS A 61 -15.77 4.15 -3.12
CA LYS A 61 -15.67 3.85 -4.54
C LYS A 61 -14.79 4.88 -5.22
N MET A 62 -13.97 4.41 -6.17
CA MET A 62 -13.17 5.32 -6.99
C MET A 62 -14.08 6.25 -7.80
N PRO A 63 -13.92 7.59 -7.68
CA PRO A 63 -14.69 8.55 -8.45
C PRO A 63 -14.57 8.31 -9.97
N HIS A 64 -15.69 8.46 -10.69
CA HIS A 64 -15.78 8.11 -12.12
C HIS A 64 -14.78 8.90 -13.01
N HIS A 65 -14.49 10.14 -12.68
CA HIS A 65 -13.55 10.99 -13.43
C HIS A 65 -12.08 10.63 -13.20
N LEU A 66 -11.76 9.90 -12.13
CA LEU A 66 -10.40 9.41 -11.86
C LEU A 66 -10.10 8.07 -12.56
N LYS A 67 -11.12 7.32 -12.97
CA LYS A 67 -10.98 6.05 -13.70
C LYS A 67 -10.24 6.19 -15.03
N SER A 68 -10.38 7.33 -15.71
CA SER A 68 -9.65 7.62 -16.95
C SER A 68 -8.18 7.97 -16.72
N LYS A 69 -7.81 8.45 -15.52
CA LYS A 69 -6.44 8.88 -15.18
C LYS A 69 -5.58 7.73 -14.67
N SER A 70 -6.15 6.77 -13.95
CA SER A 70 -5.39 5.62 -13.40
C SER A 70 -4.99 4.57 -14.43
N LEU A 71 -5.53 4.61 -15.65
CA LEU A 71 -5.14 3.69 -16.75
C LEU A 71 -3.80 4.08 -17.40
N TYR A 72 -3.24 5.24 -17.06
CA TYR A 72 -2.06 5.80 -17.73
C TYR A 72 -0.90 6.19 -16.80
N ASP A 73 -1.02 6.02 -15.47
CA ASP A 73 -0.03 6.57 -14.54
C ASP A 73 0.82 5.49 -13.85
N ASP A 74 1.87 5.06 -14.57
CA ASP A 74 3.07 4.46 -13.99
C ASP A 74 4.28 5.41 -14.16
N GLY A 75 4.04 6.72 -14.27
CA GLY A 75 5.06 7.69 -14.63
C GLY A 75 4.79 9.06 -14.03
N ASP A 76 5.67 9.46 -13.12
CA ASP A 76 5.72 10.76 -12.46
C ASP A 76 5.28 11.93 -13.38
N VAL A 77 4.14 12.55 -13.06
CA VAL A 77 3.86 13.90 -13.53
C VAL A 77 3.77 14.82 -12.33
N LYS A 78 4.89 15.48 -12.06
CA LYS A 78 4.86 16.82 -11.47
C LYS A 78 4.05 17.71 -12.42
N SER A 79 2.89 18.16 -11.99
CA SER A 79 2.21 19.26 -12.66
C SER A 79 2.46 20.53 -11.85
N ASP A 80 3.62 21.15 -12.10
CA ASP A 80 3.73 22.61 -11.99
C ASP A 80 3.07 23.19 -13.25
N ASP A 81 2.15 24.12 -13.04
CA ASP A 81 1.51 25.04 -13.99
C ASP A 81 0.64 24.49 -15.15
N VAL A 82 -0.66 24.32 -14.89
CA VAL A 82 -1.73 24.83 -15.79
C VAL A 82 -2.89 25.37 -14.94
N HIS A 83 -3.23 26.63 -15.21
CA HIS A 83 -4.32 27.39 -14.62
C HIS A 83 -5.73 26.81 -14.88
N ASP A 84 -6.57 27.04 -13.88
CA ASP A 84 -8.03 27.24 -13.87
C ASP A 84 -9.01 26.05 -13.95
N ASP A 85 -9.84 26.04 -12.89
CA ASP A 85 -11.17 25.45 -12.74
C ASP A 85 -11.35 23.94 -12.97
N ILE A 86 -11.39 23.19 -11.85
CA ILE A 86 -12.57 22.42 -11.42
C ILE A 86 -12.43 22.21 -9.92
N LYS A 87 -13.43 22.65 -9.15
CA LYS A 87 -13.58 22.32 -7.73
C LYS A 87 -13.41 20.81 -7.56
N SER A 88 -12.27 20.36 -7.04
CA SER A 88 -12.15 18.99 -6.55
C SER A 88 -13.30 18.78 -5.58
N SER A 89 -14.26 17.96 -6.00
CA SER A 89 -15.43 17.64 -5.20
C SER A 89 -14.97 17.14 -3.84
N ASP A 90 -15.71 17.43 -2.77
CA ASP A 90 -15.30 16.99 -1.45
C ASP A 90 -15.10 15.46 -1.39
N GLU A 91 -15.82 14.70 -2.23
CA GLU A 91 -15.65 13.26 -2.43
C GLU A 91 -14.25 12.88 -2.94
N GLU A 92 -13.71 13.61 -3.91
CA GLU A 92 -12.37 13.35 -4.44
C GLU A 92 -11.28 13.62 -3.39
N LYS A 93 -11.41 14.71 -2.63
CA LYS A 93 -10.47 15.02 -1.55
C LYS A 93 -10.50 13.94 -0.46
N ILE A 94 -11.69 13.46 -0.12
CA ILE A 94 -11.87 12.38 0.85
C ILE A 94 -11.22 11.10 0.33
N TYR A 95 -11.47 10.74 -0.93
CA TYR A 95 -10.90 9.55 -1.55
C TYR A 95 -9.36 9.60 -1.62
N ASN A 96 -8.79 10.71 -2.10
CA ASN A 96 -7.34 10.89 -2.21
C ASN A 96 -6.67 10.82 -0.83
N LYS A 97 -7.29 11.42 0.19
CA LYS A 97 -6.80 11.34 1.58
C LYS A 97 -6.87 9.91 2.13
N ALA A 98 -7.91 9.15 1.78
CA ALA A 98 -8.01 7.75 2.16
C ALA A 98 -6.95 6.89 1.43
N GLN A 99 -6.61 7.21 0.18
CA GLN A 99 -5.52 6.54 -0.55
C GLN A 99 -4.14 6.72 0.09
N GLU A 100 -3.90 7.82 0.80
CA GLU A 100 -2.65 8.02 1.56
C GLU A 100 -2.47 6.99 2.69
N LYS A 101 -3.53 6.28 3.09
CA LYS A 101 -3.43 5.19 4.07
C LYS A 101 -3.16 3.82 3.41
N CYS A 102 -3.31 3.72 2.09
CA CYS A 102 -3.09 2.47 1.38
C CYS A 102 -1.58 2.22 1.24
N PHE A 103 -1.10 1.15 1.87
CA PHE A 103 0.29 0.70 1.79
C PHE A 103 0.51 -0.35 0.72
N PHE A 104 -0.53 -1.03 0.27
CA PHE A 104 -0.46 -2.05 -0.77
C PHE A 104 -1.20 -1.60 -2.00
N LYS A 105 -0.66 -1.90 -3.19
CA LYS A 105 -1.26 -1.51 -4.47
C LYS A 105 -1.84 -2.71 -5.20
N GLY A 106 -2.82 -2.45 -6.07
CA GLY A 106 -3.44 -3.47 -6.93
C GLY A 106 -4.43 -4.36 -6.19
N PHE A 107 -5.16 -3.85 -5.20
CA PHE A 107 -6.26 -4.57 -4.55
C PHE A 107 -7.61 -3.97 -4.91
N GLU A 108 -8.60 -4.83 -5.10
CA GLU A 108 -9.97 -4.46 -5.46
C GLU A 108 -10.98 -5.18 -4.57
N VAL A 109 -12.13 -4.56 -4.33
CA VAL A 109 -13.20 -5.17 -3.54
C VAL A 109 -13.98 -6.17 -4.39
N ALA A 110 -13.89 -7.45 -4.02
CA ALA A 110 -14.63 -8.53 -4.65
C ALA A 110 -16.00 -8.74 -4.01
N TYR A 111 -16.08 -8.54 -2.69
CA TYR A 111 -17.32 -8.71 -1.94
C TYR A 111 -17.37 -7.74 -0.77
N ASN A 112 -18.51 -7.07 -0.60
CA ASN A 112 -18.74 -6.13 0.49
C ASN A 112 -20.05 -6.50 1.19
N GLY A 113 -19.98 -7.48 2.09
CA GLY A 113 -21.13 -7.99 2.82
C GLY A 113 -21.43 -7.21 4.10
N TYR A 114 -22.37 -7.71 4.91
CA TYR A 114 -22.73 -7.08 6.18
C TYR A 114 -21.61 -7.17 7.23
N SER A 115 -20.95 -8.33 7.36
CA SER A 115 -19.93 -8.57 8.40
C SER A 115 -18.52 -8.75 7.84
N VAL A 116 -18.35 -8.93 6.54
CA VAL A 116 -17.05 -9.27 5.91
C VAL A 116 -16.86 -8.47 4.63
N ILE A 117 -15.63 -7.96 4.44
CA ILE A 117 -15.13 -7.42 3.18
C ILE A 117 -14.11 -8.40 2.63
N ARG A 118 -14.23 -8.75 1.34
CA ARG A 118 -13.20 -9.51 0.61
C ARG A 118 -12.56 -8.64 -0.45
N ILE A 119 -11.24 -8.65 -0.46
CA ILE A 119 -10.43 -8.00 -1.48
C ILE A 119 -9.60 -9.04 -2.24
N LEU A 120 -9.38 -8.77 -3.52
CA LEU A 120 -8.54 -9.58 -4.40
C LEU A 120 -7.40 -8.72 -4.91
N ALA A 121 -6.21 -9.30 -5.09
CA ALA A 121 -5.18 -8.65 -5.87
C ALA A 121 -5.56 -8.71 -7.36
N SER A 122 -5.56 -7.58 -8.07
CA SER A 122 -5.92 -7.50 -9.49
C SER A 122 -4.90 -8.17 -10.42
N TYR A 123 -3.68 -8.37 -9.95
CA TYR A 123 -2.61 -9.06 -10.68
C TYR A 123 -2.57 -10.57 -10.41
N ASP A 124 -3.17 -11.05 -9.32
CA ASP A 124 -3.31 -12.47 -9.00
C ASP A 124 -4.54 -12.69 -8.12
N HIS A 125 -5.64 -13.13 -8.73
CA HIS A 125 -6.90 -13.36 -8.04
C HIS A 125 -6.85 -14.55 -7.07
N SER A 126 -5.77 -15.33 -7.03
CA SER A 126 -5.56 -16.34 -5.97
C SER A 126 -5.22 -15.70 -4.61
N ILE A 127 -4.75 -14.45 -4.62
CA ILE A 127 -4.50 -13.65 -3.42
C ILE A 127 -5.83 -12.99 -3.00
N GLU A 128 -6.62 -13.73 -2.22
CA GLU A 128 -7.84 -13.25 -1.59
C GLU A 128 -7.64 -12.98 -0.10
N LEU A 129 -8.01 -11.77 0.34
CA LEU A 129 -7.96 -11.39 1.75
C LEU A 129 -9.35 -11.03 2.26
N SER A 130 -9.72 -11.58 3.43
CA SER A 130 -11.01 -11.33 4.09
C SER A 130 -10.83 -10.58 5.40
N PHE A 131 -11.55 -9.47 5.56
CA PHE A 131 -11.56 -8.63 6.76
C PHE A 131 -12.94 -8.65 7.41
N ASN A 132 -13.00 -8.84 8.73
CA ASN A 132 -14.24 -8.68 9.46
C ASN A 132 -14.51 -7.18 9.67
N LYS A 133 -15.73 -6.72 9.40
CA LYS A 133 -16.11 -5.30 9.53
C LYS A 133 -16.24 -4.83 10.97
N ILE A 134 -16.48 -5.74 11.90
CA ILE A 134 -16.71 -5.40 13.32
C ILE A 134 -15.41 -4.97 13.98
N ASP A 135 -14.32 -5.66 13.68
CA ASP A 135 -13.00 -5.42 14.26
C ASP A 135 -11.99 -4.87 13.24
N SER A 136 -12.35 -4.82 11.95
CA SER A 136 -11.46 -4.48 10.83
C SER A 136 -10.19 -5.34 10.75
N THR A 137 -10.21 -6.51 11.39
CA THR A 137 -9.07 -7.41 11.48
C THR A 137 -9.12 -8.49 10.42
N PHE A 138 -7.92 -8.94 10.04
CA PHE A 138 -7.72 -10.08 9.17
C PHE A 138 -7.69 -11.37 9.98
N GLN A 139 -8.45 -12.39 9.57
CA GLN A 139 -8.81 -13.51 10.45
C GLN A 139 -7.65 -14.48 10.77
N SER A 140 -6.57 -14.53 9.96
CA SER A 140 -5.48 -15.50 10.14
C SER A 140 -4.07 -14.91 10.23
N LEU A 141 -3.91 -13.62 9.93
CA LEU A 141 -2.64 -12.89 9.95
C LEU A 141 -2.85 -11.60 10.74
N THR A 142 -1.96 -11.34 11.69
CA THR A 142 -2.14 -10.23 12.64
C THR A 142 -1.49 -8.95 12.16
N ASP A 143 -0.33 -9.05 11.54
CA ASP A 143 0.52 -7.92 11.15
C ASP A 143 1.09 -8.08 9.74
N ILE A 144 1.72 -7.01 9.26
CA ILE A 144 2.32 -6.98 7.93
C ILE A 144 3.46 -8.01 7.79
N GLU A 145 4.20 -8.32 8.86
CA GLU A 145 5.22 -9.38 8.82
C GLU A 145 4.61 -10.75 8.52
N SER A 146 3.50 -11.08 9.17
CA SER A 146 2.77 -12.32 8.93
C SER A 146 2.30 -12.41 7.47
N LEU A 147 1.86 -11.28 6.90
CA LEU A 147 1.50 -11.18 5.48
C LEU A 147 2.71 -11.39 4.56
N ALA A 148 3.86 -10.80 4.89
CA ALA A 148 5.10 -10.98 4.15
C ALA A 148 5.57 -12.45 4.17
N GLY A 149 5.36 -13.14 5.30
CA GLY A 149 5.69 -14.55 5.47
C GLY A 149 4.72 -15.53 4.80
N ALA A 150 3.55 -15.08 4.35
CA ALA A 150 2.52 -15.93 3.76
C ALA A 150 2.87 -16.43 2.34
N GLY A 151 3.93 -15.91 1.72
CA GLY A 151 4.40 -16.32 0.39
C GLY A 151 3.65 -15.66 -0.77
N PHE A 152 2.86 -14.61 -0.50
CA PHE A 152 2.21 -13.82 -1.53
C PHE A 152 3.17 -12.78 -2.11
N GLU A 153 3.13 -12.59 -3.43
CA GLU A 153 3.82 -11.47 -4.08
C GLU A 153 2.96 -10.22 -3.95
N ILE A 154 3.19 -9.42 -2.90
CA ILE A 154 2.38 -8.22 -2.62
C ILE A 154 3.19 -6.97 -2.92
N TYR A 155 2.64 -6.05 -3.70
CA TYR A 155 3.32 -4.82 -4.07
C TYR A 155 3.03 -3.66 -3.11
N LEU A 156 4.08 -2.93 -2.75
CA LEU A 156 4.05 -1.72 -1.93
C LEU A 156 3.61 -0.50 -2.76
N SER A 157 2.80 0.37 -2.16
CA SER A 157 2.42 1.66 -2.72
C SER A 157 3.55 2.70 -2.55
N ARG A 158 3.49 3.81 -3.29
CA ARG A 158 4.42 4.94 -3.08
C ARG A 158 4.37 5.46 -1.64
N THR A 159 3.19 5.44 -1.01
CA THR A 159 3.03 5.85 0.38
C THR A 159 3.78 4.92 1.34
N ALA A 160 3.70 3.60 1.13
CA ALA A 160 4.47 2.65 1.92
C ALA A 160 5.97 2.88 1.77
N LEU A 161 6.46 3.02 0.53
CA LEU A 161 7.88 3.28 0.24
C LEU A 161 8.38 4.55 0.94
N LYS A 162 7.60 5.62 0.89
CA LYS A 162 7.90 6.88 1.60
C LYS A 162 7.94 6.67 3.11
N ALA A 163 7.00 5.90 3.67
CA ALA A 163 6.95 5.60 5.10
C ALA A 163 8.17 4.81 5.58
N ILE A 164 8.71 3.91 4.74
CA ILE A 164 9.91 3.12 5.06
C ILE A 164 11.23 3.86 4.74
N GLY A 165 11.16 5.01 4.07
CA GLY A 165 12.31 5.84 3.74
C GLY A 165 13.02 5.46 2.43
N ILE A 166 12.36 4.69 1.57
CA ILE A 166 12.82 4.38 0.22
C ILE A 166 12.31 5.46 -0.74
N LYS A 167 13.23 6.12 -1.45
CA LYS A 167 12.87 7.09 -2.49
C LYS A 167 12.40 6.33 -3.74
N SER A 168 11.11 6.42 -4.06
CA SER A 168 10.61 6.07 -5.39
C SER A 168 11.37 6.92 -6.41
N ARG A 169 12.00 6.31 -7.42
CA ARG A 169 12.45 7.08 -8.58
C ARG A 169 11.22 7.63 -9.29
N SER A 170 11.28 8.92 -9.63
CA SER A 170 10.45 9.56 -10.65
C SER A 170 10.86 9.07 -12.02
#